data_AF-A0A2S9GF12-F1
#
_entry.id   AF-A0A2S9GF12-F1
#
_cell.length_a   1.000
_cell.length_b   1.000
_cell.length_c   1.000
_cell.angle_alpha   90.00
_cell.angle_beta   90.00
_cell.angle_gamma   90.00
#
_symmetry.space_group_name_H-M   'P 1'
#
loop_
_entity.id
_entity.type
_entity.pdbx_description
1 polymer ?
#
loop_
_entity_poly.entity_id
_entity_poly.type
_entity_poly.pdbx_seq_one_letter_code
_entity_poly.pdbx_strand_id
1 'polypeptide(L)'
;SLGGGAATDVAGFAAATWLRGVDIVHVPTTLLGMVDAAVGGKTGINTDAGKNLVGAFHQPAAVLIDLATLESLPRNEIVAGMAE
;
A
#
# COMPACT_ATOMS: atom_id res chain seq x y z
N SER A 1 6.87 0.04 4.08
CA SER A 1 6.11 1.30 4.05
C SER A 1 5.28 1.43 5.31
N LEU A 2 4.97 2.67 5.71
CA LEU A 2 4.06 3.01 6.79
C LEU A 2 3.05 4.03 6.25
N GLY A 3 1.75 3.72 6.25
CA GLY A 3 0.71 4.59 5.70
C GLY A 3 -0.45 3.83 5.04
N GLY A 4 -1.33 4.55 4.32
CA GLY A 4 -2.41 3.93 3.53
C GLY A 4 -1.97 3.44 2.14
N GLY A 5 -2.93 3.11 1.27
CA GLY A 5 -2.69 2.48 -0.04
C GLY A 5 -1.71 3.24 -0.96
N ALA A 6 -1.79 4.57 -1.03
CA ALA A 6 -0.85 5.35 -1.84
C ALA A 6 0.62 5.20 -1.38
N ALA A 7 0.84 5.04 -0.07
CA ALA A 7 2.18 4.83 0.48
C ALA A 7 2.69 3.40 0.24
N THR A 8 1.81 2.40 0.28
CA THR A 8 2.18 1.00 -0.06
C THR A 8 2.54 0.89 -1.55
N ASP A 9 1.78 1.54 -2.42
CA ASP A 9 2.02 1.56 -3.88
C ASP A 9 3.37 2.19 -4.25
N VAL A 10 3.62 3.45 -3.84
CA VAL A 10 4.85 4.15 -4.24
C VAL A 10 6.10 3.52 -3.64
N ALA A 11 6.03 3.09 -2.37
CA ALA A 11 7.16 2.45 -1.71
C ALA A 11 7.39 1.03 -2.26
N GLY A 12 6.32 0.30 -2.58
CA GLY A 12 6.39 -0.99 -3.24
C GLY A 12 7.04 -0.88 -4.61
N PHE A 13 6.67 0.13 -5.40
CA PHE A 13 7.26 0.37 -6.72
C PHE A 13 8.74 0.76 -6.61
N ALA A 14 9.10 1.58 -5.62
CA ALA A 14 10.49 1.90 -5.32
C ALA A 14 11.29 0.64 -4.94
N ALA A 15 10.75 -0.22 -4.05
CA ALA A 15 11.40 -1.46 -3.66
C ALA A 15 11.54 -2.45 -4.82
N ALA A 16 10.55 -2.52 -5.71
CA ALA A 16 10.58 -3.38 -6.90
C ALA A 16 11.67 -2.96 -7.90
N THR A 17 11.93 -1.66 -8.03
CA THR A 17 12.80 -1.11 -9.08
C THR A 17 14.20 -0.74 -8.60
N TRP A 18 14.35 -0.46 -7.30
CA TRP A 18 15.65 -0.18 -6.71
C TRP A 18 16.54 -1.41 -6.78
N LEU A 19 17.69 -1.28 -7.46
CA LEU A 19 18.63 -2.39 -7.72
C LEU A 19 17.96 -3.65 -8.31
N ARG A 20 16.84 -3.49 -9.04
CA ARG A 20 16.00 -4.56 -9.59
C ARG A 20 15.26 -5.42 -8.56
N GLY A 21 15.14 -4.94 -7.33
CA GLY A 21 14.37 -5.60 -6.28
C GLY A 21 15.11 -5.59 -4.95
N VAL A 22 14.48 -5.03 -3.94
CA VAL A 22 14.87 -5.15 -2.53
C VAL A 22 13.64 -5.49 -1.68
N ASP A 23 13.89 -6.08 -0.52
CA ASP A 23 12.83 -6.47 0.40
C ASP A 23 12.05 -5.25 0.90
N ILE A 24 10.74 -5.44 1.09
CA ILE A 24 9.85 -4.45 1.71
C ILE A 24 8.88 -5.13 2.65
N VAL A 25 8.64 -4.50 3.80
CA VAL A 25 7.56 -4.84 4.73
C VAL A 25 6.51 -3.73 4.67
N HIS A 26 5.23 -4.08 4.56
CA HIS A 26 4.13 -3.12 4.61
C HIS A 26 3.52 -3.07 6.02
N VAL A 27 3.35 -1.86 6.56
CA VAL A 27 2.62 -1.57 7.80
C VAL A 27 1.45 -0.65 7.44
N PRO A 28 0.34 -1.19 6.88
CA PRO A 28 -0.79 -0.38 6.46
C PRO A 28 -1.51 0.25 7.66
N THR A 29 -1.81 1.55 7.59
CA THR A 29 -2.45 2.31 8.67
C THR A 29 -3.85 2.82 8.32
N THR A 30 -4.41 2.36 7.19
CA THR A 30 -5.80 2.62 6.80
C THR A 30 -6.52 1.30 6.57
N LEU A 31 -7.83 1.26 6.79
CA LEU A 31 -8.61 0.04 6.59
C LEU A 31 -8.49 -0.49 5.15
N LEU A 32 -8.65 0.39 4.15
CA LEU A 32 -8.44 0.07 2.73
C LEU A 32 -7.04 -0.54 2.49
N GLY A 33 -6.01 0.03 3.10
CA GLY A 33 -4.65 -0.48 2.97
C GLY A 33 -4.49 -1.87 3.60
N MET A 34 -5.18 -2.16 4.70
CA MET A 34 -5.11 -3.45 5.39
C MET A 34 -5.82 -4.56 4.63
N VAL A 35 -6.99 -4.27 4.05
CA VAL A 35 -7.84 -5.30 3.41
C VAL A 35 -7.53 -5.52 1.93
N ASP A 36 -6.94 -4.53 1.25
CA ASP A 36 -6.67 -4.59 -0.18
C ASP A 36 -5.22 -4.18 -0.51
N ALA A 37 -4.90 -2.88 -0.49
CA ALA A 37 -3.72 -2.35 -1.17
C ALA A 37 -2.34 -2.89 -0.68
N ALA A 38 -2.21 -3.34 0.57
CA ALA A 38 -0.96 -3.91 1.07
C ALA A 38 -0.77 -5.41 0.72
N VAL A 39 -1.80 -6.06 0.20
CA VAL A 39 -1.85 -7.51 -0.05
C VAL A 39 -1.84 -7.76 -1.56
N GLY A 40 -1.14 -8.82 -2.00
CA GLY A 40 -1.11 -9.25 -3.41
C GLY A 40 0.04 -8.67 -4.24
N GLY A 41 0.78 -7.67 -3.73
CA GLY A 41 2.05 -7.21 -4.31
C GLY A 41 1.91 -6.37 -5.58
N LYS A 42 0.71 -5.87 -5.90
CA LYS A 42 0.55 -4.84 -6.93
C LYS A 42 1.10 -3.52 -6.39
N THR A 43 1.97 -2.87 -7.14
CA THR A 43 2.61 -1.60 -6.76
C THR A 43 2.61 -0.65 -7.95
N GLY A 44 2.61 0.67 -7.73
CA GLY A 44 2.57 1.60 -8.84
C GLY A 44 2.69 3.07 -8.47
N ILE A 45 2.69 3.89 -9.51
CA ILE A 45 2.73 5.35 -9.43
C ILE A 45 1.78 5.96 -10.47
N ASN A 46 1.35 7.18 -10.19
CA ASN A 46 0.67 8.01 -11.17
C ASN A 46 1.69 8.75 -12.03
N THR A 47 1.40 8.86 -13.32
CA THR A 47 2.19 9.67 -14.28
C THR A 47 1.24 10.54 -15.09
N ASP A 48 1.77 11.42 -15.94
CA ASP A 48 0.95 12.22 -16.86
C ASP A 48 0.13 11.36 -17.84
N ALA A 49 0.53 10.09 -18.06
CA ALA A 49 -0.23 9.15 -18.88
C ALA A 49 -1.51 8.65 -18.20
N GLY A 50 -1.62 8.75 -16.87
CA GLY A 50 -2.78 8.29 -16.11
C GLY A 50 -2.43 7.68 -14.75
N LYS A 51 -3.48 7.30 -14.01
CA LYS A 51 -3.37 6.71 -12.69
C LYS A 51 -3.11 5.22 -12.74
N ASN A 52 -2.17 4.73 -11.93
CA ASN A 52 -1.84 3.30 -11.78
C ASN A 52 -1.51 2.56 -13.09
N LEU A 53 -1.06 3.28 -14.13
CA LEU A 53 -0.65 2.68 -15.42
C LEU A 53 0.81 2.21 -15.41
N VAL A 54 1.65 2.79 -14.55
CA VAL A 54 3.06 2.41 -14.37
C VAL A 54 3.21 1.73 -13.02
N GLY A 55 3.75 0.52 -13.01
CA GLY A 55 3.85 -0.28 -11.80
C GLY A 55 4.61 -1.59 -11.99
N ALA A 56 4.64 -2.39 -10.94
CA ALA A 56 5.26 -3.70 -10.90
C ALA A 56 4.49 -4.64 -9.96
N PHE A 57 4.60 -5.94 -10.21
CA PHE A 57 4.22 -6.96 -9.23
C PHE A 57 5.45 -7.33 -8.40
N HIS A 58 5.45 -6.98 -7.12
CA HIS A 58 6.55 -7.21 -6.18
C HIS A 58 5.96 -7.57 -4.80
N GLN A 59 6.15 -8.81 -4.37
CA GLN A 59 5.58 -9.28 -3.11
C GLN A 59 6.37 -8.69 -1.92
N PRO A 60 5.68 -8.25 -0.85
CA PRO A 60 6.36 -7.87 0.37
C PRO A 60 6.90 -9.10 1.10
N ALA A 61 7.97 -8.91 1.88
CA ALA A 61 8.47 -9.93 2.80
C ALA A 61 7.47 -10.21 3.94
N ALA A 62 6.70 -9.20 4.34
CA ALA A 62 5.61 -9.34 5.31
C ALA A 62 4.62 -8.15 5.22
N VAL A 63 3.39 -8.38 5.69
CA VAL A 63 2.40 -7.34 5.95
C VAL A 63 2.06 -7.39 7.44
N LEU A 64 2.25 -6.28 8.16
CA LEU A 64 2.00 -6.17 9.59
C LEU A 64 0.78 -5.28 9.83
N ILE A 65 -0.34 -5.91 10.17
CA ILE A 65 -1.60 -5.23 10.44
C ILE A 65 -1.70 -4.96 11.94
N ASP A 66 -1.50 -3.70 12.33
CA ASP A 66 -1.70 -3.23 13.70
C ASP A 66 -3.05 -2.51 13.83
N LEU A 67 -4.01 -3.17 14.49
CA LEU A 67 -5.36 -2.65 14.67
C LEU A 67 -5.40 -1.37 15.51
N ALA A 68 -4.42 -1.13 16.39
CA ALA A 68 -4.36 0.07 17.21
C ALA A 68 -4.22 1.34 16.34
N THR A 69 -3.64 1.22 15.13
CA THR A 69 -3.52 2.34 14.20
C THR A 69 -4.88 2.86 13.70
N LEU A 70 -5.91 2.00 13.69
CA LEU A 70 -7.27 2.38 13.29
C LEU A 70 -7.99 3.24 14.34
N GLU A 71 -7.55 3.22 15.60
CA GLU A 71 -8.17 4.03 16.67
C GLU A 71 -8.05 5.54 16.41
N SER A 72 -6.97 5.94 15.72
CA SER A 72 -6.73 7.33 15.31
C SER A 72 -7.27 7.67 13.91
N LEU A 73 -7.78 6.68 13.17
CA LEU A 73 -8.17 6.87 11.78
C LEU A 73 -9.52 7.62 11.68
N PRO A 74 -9.62 8.69 10.87
CA PRO A 74 -10.88 9.40 10.68
C PRO A 74 -12.00 8.47 10.23
N ARG A 75 -13.21 8.68 10.76
CA ARG A 75 -14.38 7.82 10.48
C ARG A 75 -14.69 7.70 8.98
N ASN A 76 -14.48 8.77 8.20
CA ASN A 76 -14.69 8.73 6.75
C ASN A 76 -13.73 7.77 6.04
N GLU A 77 -12.49 7.64 6.51
CA GLU A 77 -11.50 6.70 5.95
C GLU A 77 -11.83 5.25 6.33
N ILE A 78 -12.38 5.02 7.54
CA ILE A 78 -12.93 3.71 7.91
C ILE A 78 -14.10 3.34 6.97
N VAL A 79 -15.05 4.25 6.77
CA VAL A 79 -16.20 4.00 5.89
C VAL A 79 -15.76 3.75 4.45
N ALA A 80 -14.79 4.51 3.95
CA ALA A 80 -14.25 4.30 2.61
C ALA A 80 -13.60 2.92 2.46
N GLY A 81 -12.85 2.45 3.48
CA GLY A 81 -12.22 1.13 3.46
C GLY A 81 -13.18 -0.05 3.61
N MET A 82 -14.37 0.15 4.18
CA MET A 82 -15.41 -0.88 4.28
C MET A 82 -16.11 -1.19 2.95
N ALA A 83 -15.81 -0.44 1.88
CA ALA A 83 -16.40 -0.64 0.56
C ALA A 83 -15.73 -1.76 -0.25
N GLU A 84 -14.50 -2.12 0.10
CA GLU A 84 -13.82 -3.33 -0.39
C GLU A 84 -14.31 -4.57 0.36
#